data_AF-A0A926B032-F1
#
_entry.id   AF-A0A926B032-F1
#
_cell.length_a   1.000
_cell.length_b   1.000
_cell.length_c   1.000
_cell.angle_alpha   90.00
_cell.angle_beta   90.00
_cell.angle_gamma   90.00
#
_symmetry.space_group_name_H-M   'P 1'
#
loop_
_entity.id
_entity.type
_entity.pdbx_description
1 polymer ?
#
loop_
_entity_poly.entity_id
_entity_poly.type
_entity_poly.pdbx_seq_one_letter_code
_entity_poly.pdbx_strand_id
1 'polypeptide(L)' 'MTTEQRLQKIEQRLKRVEAILTQKIVLPEPLLEDRQWMEANSGSLSELEPYDWGPEGPPQGQPVHYDHQLGWVVEGDE' A
#
# COMPACT_ATOMS: atom_id res chain seq x y z
N MET A 1 -29.15 -28.35 -20.26
CA MET A 1 -28.45 -27.14 -20.77
C MET A 1 -27.66 -27.57 -22.00
N THR A 2 -28.01 -27.04 -23.16
CA THR A 2 -27.42 -27.44 -24.45
C THR A 2 -26.02 -26.85 -24.63
N THR A 3 -25.24 -27.41 -25.57
CA THR A 3 -23.91 -26.91 -25.93
C THR A 3 -23.94 -25.46 -26.38
N GLU A 4 -24.96 -25.06 -27.15
CA GLU A 4 -25.18 -23.67 -27.57
C GLU A 4 -25.37 -22.72 -26.40
N GLN A 5 -26.15 -23.12 -25.38
CA GLN A 5 -26.36 -22.31 -24.18
C GLN A 5 -25.06 -22.10 -23.39
N ARG A 6 -24.15 -23.08 -23.41
CA ARG A 6 -22.83 -22.96 -22.78
C ARG A 6 -21.91 -22.02 -23.56
N LEU A 7 -21.93 -22.10 -24.89
CA LEU A 7 -21.14 -21.23 -25.77
C LEU A 7 -21.57 -19.78 -25.65
N GLN A 8 -22.87 -19.50 -25.71
CA GLN A 8 -23.39 -18.14 -25.51
C GLN A 8 -22.99 -17.56 -24.14
N LYS A 9 -23.00 -18.38 -23.09
CA LYS A 9 -22.58 -17.94 -21.75
C LYS A 9 -21.08 -17.63 -21.71
N ILE A 10 -20.25 -18.38 -22.43
CA ILE A 10 -18.81 -18.13 -22.52
C ILE A 10 -18.55 -16.82 -23.29
N GLU A 11 -19.21 -16.62 -24.42
CA GLU A 11 -19.09 -15.38 -25.21
C GLU A 11 -19.49 -14.15 -24.39
N GLN A 12 -20.60 -14.22 -23.66
CA GLN A 12 -21.04 -13.14 -22.78
C GLN A 12 -20.01 -12.84 -21.66
N ARG A 13 -19.40 -13.88 -21.08
CA ARG A 13 -18.36 -13.71 -20.06
C ARG A 13 -17.10 -13.07 -20.64
N LEU A 14 -16.66 -13.50 -21.81
CA LEU A 14 -15.49 -12.94 -22.49
C LEU A 14 -15.69 -11.46 -22.82
N LYS A 15 -16.87 -11.11 -23.37
CA LYS A 15 -17.22 -9.71 -23.66
C LYS A 15 -17.23 -8.84 -22.41
N ARG A 16 -17.68 -9.38 -21.27
CA ARG A 16 -17.68 -8.67 -19.99
C ARG A 16 -16.26 -8.46 -19.45
N VAL A 17 -15.39 -9.45 -19.58
CA VAL A 17 -13.98 -9.35 -19.17
C VAL A 17 -13.24 -8.33 -20.03
N GLU A 18 -13.43 -8.38 -21.35
CA GLU A 18 -12.84 -7.41 -22.27
C GLU A 18 -13.28 -5.99 -21.96
N ALA A 19 -14.57 -5.78 -21.66
CA ALA A 19 -15.09 -4.47 -21.26
C ALA A 19 -14.47 -3.96 -19.94
N ILE A 20 -14.22 -4.84 -18.96
CA ILE A 20 -13.55 -4.46 -17.71
C ILE A 20 -12.08 -4.13 -17.95
N LEU A 21 -11.38 -4.92 -18.76
CA LEU A 21 -9.95 -4.72 -19.05
C LEU A 21 -9.68 -3.46 -19.89
N THR A 22 -10.63 -3.08 -20.74
CA THR A 22 -10.56 -1.86 -21.56
C THR A 22 -11.14 -0.64 -20.86
N GLN A 23 -11.77 -0.81 -19.70
CA GLN A 23 -12.28 0.29 -18.92
C GLN A 23 -11.12 1.11 -18.38
N LYS A 24 -10.95 2.31 -18.91
CA LYS A 24 -9.94 3.26 -18.44
C LYS A 24 -10.26 3.63 -16.99
N ILE A 25 -9.35 3.27 -16.08
CA ILE A 25 -9.41 3.71 -14.69
C ILE A 25 -9.08 5.20 -14.71
N VAL A 26 -10.07 6.04 -14.44
CA VAL A 26 -9.88 7.47 -14.21
C VAL A 26 -9.77 7.65 -12.71
N LEU A 27 -8.56 7.91 -12.24
CA LEU A 27 -8.36 8.34 -10.86
C LEU A 27 -8.88 9.77 -10.72
N PRO A 28 -9.60 10.10 -9.63
CA PRO A 28 -9.98 11.48 -9.38
C PRO A 28 -8.73 12.36 -9.19
N GLU A 29 -8.86 13.63 -9.55
CA GLU A 29 -7.86 14.62 -9.18
C GLU A 29 -7.77 14.72 -7.66
N PRO A 30 -6.55 14.71 -7.07
CA PRO A 30 -6.39 14.85 -5.63
C PRO A 30 -6.94 16.20 -5.16
N LEU A 31 -7.50 16.21 -3.96
CA LEU A 31 -8.00 17.43 -3.34
C LEU A 31 -6.85 18.40 -3.06
N LEU A 32 -7.17 19.67 -2.80
CA LEU A 32 -6.17 20.68 -2.46
C LEU A 32 -5.33 20.26 -1.25
N GLU A 33 -5.98 19.71 -0.22
CA GLU A 33 -5.30 19.21 0.99
C GLU A 33 -4.35 18.04 0.67
N ASP A 34 -4.78 17.08 -0.16
CA ASP A 34 -3.93 15.95 -0.58
C ASP A 34 -2.67 16.45 -1.30
N ARG A 35 -2.81 17.46 -2.16
CA ARG A 35 -1.68 18.07 -2.88
C ARG A 35 -0.74 18.80 -1.91
N GLN A 36 -1.29 19.53 -0.94
CA GLN A 36 -0.50 20.23 0.08
C GLN A 36 0.31 19.26 0.94
N TRP A 37 -0.25 18.10 1.31
CA TRP A 37 0.47 17.05 2.02
C TRP A 37 1.57 16.42 1.16
N MET A 38 1.33 16.18 -0.13
CA MET A 38 2.33 15.60 -1.03
C MET A 38 3.45 16.60 -1.38
N GLU A 39 3.15 17.88 -1.46
CA GLU A 39 4.09 18.96 -1.73
C GLU A 39 4.80 19.45 -0.46
N ALA A 40 4.32 19.06 0.72
CA ALA A 40 4.99 19.35 1.98
C ALA A 40 6.42 18.78 1.92
N ASN A 41 7.39 19.69 1.84
CA ASN A 41 8.79 19.34 1.63
C ASN A 41 9.35 18.65 2.87
N SER A 42 9.24 17.33 2.93
CA SER A 42 9.90 16.48 3.93
C SER A 42 11.44 16.57 3.84
N GLY A 43 12.00 17.16 2.79
CA GLY A 43 13.43 17.48 2.68
C GLY A 43 13.90 18.57 3.66
N SER A 44 13.00 19.37 4.22
CA SER A 44 13.33 20.27 5.34
C SER A 44 13.65 19.49 6.63
N LEU A 45 13.29 18.20 6.74
CA LEU A 45 13.67 17.38 7.90
C LEU A 45 15.18 17.19 8.04
N SER A 46 15.95 17.29 6.95
CA SER A 46 17.42 17.30 7.04
C SER A 46 18.02 18.64 7.48
N GLU A 47 17.24 19.72 7.46
CA GLU A 47 17.63 21.04 7.97
C GLU A 47 17.24 21.22 9.46
N LEU A 48 16.38 20.33 9.97
CA LEU A 48 16.03 20.30 11.38
C LEU A 48 17.16 19.63 12.17
N GLU A 49 17.51 20.24 13.30
CA GLU A 49 18.42 19.60 14.25
C GLU A 49 17.87 18.21 14.61
N PRO A 50 18.73 17.18 14.74
CA PRO A 50 18.31 15.87 15.22
C PRO A 50 17.51 16.03 16.52
N TYR A 51 16.43 15.26 16.65
CA TYR A 51 15.62 15.26 17.86
C TYR A 51 16.52 14.97 19.07
N ASP A 52 16.56 15.91 20.02
CA ASP A 52 17.32 15.75 21.26
C ASP A 52 16.59 14.77 22.17
N TRP A 53 17.12 13.56 22.24
CA TRP A 53 16.63 12.51 23.14
C TRP A 53 17.00 12.77 24.61
N GLY A 54 17.76 13.82 24.90
CA GLY A 54 18.30 14.10 26.22
C GLY A 54 19.48 13.18 26.58
N PRO A 55 19.95 13.25 27.84
CA PRO A 55 21.18 12.57 28.26
C PRO A 55 21.10 11.03 28.23
N GLU A 56 19.89 10.45 28.27
CA GLU A 56 19.69 9.00 28.19
C GLU A 56 19.73 8.47 26.76
N GLY A 57 19.58 9.35 25.76
CA GLY A 57 19.56 8.97 24.35
C GLY A 57 18.24 8.31 23.93
N PRO A 58 18.16 7.84 22.67
CA PRO A 58 16.98 7.12 22.19
C PRO A 58 16.75 5.84 23.00
N PRO A 59 15.50 5.40 23.18
CA PRO A 59 15.22 4.14 23.85
C PRO A 59 15.90 2.98 23.08
N GLN A 60 16.50 2.05 23.82
CA GLN A 60 16.97 0.80 23.24
C GLN A 60 15.76 -0.05 22.87
N GLY A 61 15.40 -0.07 21.58
CA GLY A 61 14.38 -0.97 21.07
C GLY A 61 14.78 -2.44 21.21
N GLN A 62 13.80 -3.33 21.31
CA GLN A 62 14.06 -4.77 21.24
C GLN A 62 14.46 -5.16 19.81
N PRO A 63 15.39 -6.13 19.65
CA PRO A 63 15.72 -6.62 18.33
C PRO A 63 14.49 -7.30 17.71
N VAL A 64 14.26 -7.02 16.42
CA VAL A 64 13.18 -7.66 15.66
C VAL A 64 13.76 -8.33 14.42
N HIS A 65 13.25 -9.51 14.09
CA HIS A 65 13.53 -10.17 12.82
C HIS A 65 12.24 -10.57 12.13
N TYR A 66 12.31 -10.76 10.82
CA TYR A 66 11.17 -11.23 10.04
C TYR A 66 11.21 -12.75 9.91
N ASP A 67 10.15 -13.41 10.37
CA ASP A 67 9.85 -14.81 10.06
C ASP A 67 8.71 -14.90 9.03
N HIS A 68 8.87 -15.76 8.03
CA HIS A 68 7.92 -15.90 6.93
C HIS A 68 6.56 -16.52 7.32
N GLN A 69 6.46 -17.20 8.46
CA GLN A 69 5.23 -17.84 8.95
C GLN A 69 4.54 -16.98 10.00
N LEU A 70 5.31 -16.23 10.80
CA LEU A 70 4.82 -15.47 11.95
C LEU A 70 4.80 -13.95 11.72
N GLY A 71 5.53 -13.45 10.73
CA GLY A 71 5.73 -12.02 10.49
C GLY A 71 6.90 -11.45 11.30
N TRP A 72 6.78 -10.21 11.76
CA TRP A 72 7.81 -9.59 12.61
C TRP A 72 7.78 -10.19 14.01
N VAL A 73 8.90 -10.77 14.43
CA VAL A 73 9.09 -11.39 15.75
C VAL A 73 10.05 -10.53 16.57
N VAL A 74 9.68 -10.28 17.83
CA VAL A 74 10.52 -9.61 18.83
C VAL A 74 11.40 -10.66 19.51
N GLU A 75 12.71 -10.43 19.54
CA GLU A 75 13.64 -11.33 20.22
C GLU A 75 13.54 -11.18 21.74
N GLY A 76 13.24 -12.27 22.44
CA GLY A 76 13.25 -12.33 23.92
C GLY A 76 11.89 -12.28 24.62
N ASP A 77 10.79 -12.18 23.88
CA ASP A 77 9.43 -12.37 24.42
C ASP A 77 9.04 -13.87 24.32
N GLU A 78 9.49 -14.69 25.28
CA GLU A 78 8.98 -16.06 25.53
C GLU A 78 7.91 -16.08 26.62
#